data_AF-A0A8S0TZN6-F1
#
_entry.id   AF-A0A8S0TZN6-F1
#
_cell.length_a   1.000
_cell.length_b   1.000
_cell.length_c   1.000
_cell.angle_alpha   90.00
_cell.angle_beta   90.00
_cell.angle_gamma   90.00
#
_symmetry.space_group_name_H-M   'P 1'
#
loop_
_entity.id
_entity.type
_entity.pdbx_description
1 polymer ?
#
loop_
_entity_poly.entity_id
_entity_poly.type
_entity_poly.pdbx_seq_one_letter_code
_entity_poly.pdbx_strand_id
1 'polypeptide(L)'
;MTESPAPPPPPTSSTATKIPQEIISGEGMALIDAAFASAAQSLRNPSCIQSKTPKPTATVSSPDIEDSGRVDWDSSPLKKRNIGPDSLLHRFRQKRSLFVTDITATDWCEKETEFSLLFGGPKMTKAIKEGSARHLELEKELIINEKVPVKSDEEVWALNFLNFIVGANQLMSKGRTRELKVVGFVEGIWMTGKIDEIRVLLTGSERYATLVETKTREQRKLPGEPQRRNGRLQMMCYKYLWDSLVDDKFPLEFFFDFFSLKPNYMLSSEIIENMAKSGIASEVRIALKKKKVH
;
A
#
# COMPACT_ATOMS: atom_id res chain seq x y z
N MET A 1 48.32 -6.33 57.51
CA MET A 1 46.89 -6.09 57.22
C MET A 1 46.83 -5.10 56.07
N THR A 2 46.56 -5.60 54.86
CA THR A 2 46.51 -4.83 53.62
C THR A 2 45.05 -4.80 53.17
N GLU A 3 44.42 -3.63 53.21
CA GLU A 3 43.04 -3.43 52.71
C GLU A 3 43.03 -3.40 51.18
N SER A 4 42.08 -4.12 50.58
CA SER A 4 41.83 -4.13 49.13
C SER A 4 41.06 -2.88 48.69
N PRO A 5 41.29 -2.38 47.46
CA PRO A 5 40.56 -1.22 46.93
C PRO A 5 39.12 -1.58 46.57
N ALA A 6 38.21 -0.64 46.81
CA ALA A 6 36.78 -0.78 46.55
C ALA A 6 36.46 -0.89 45.03
N PRO A 7 35.42 -1.65 44.65
CA PRO A 7 35.06 -1.83 43.25
C PRO A 7 34.47 -0.55 42.63
N PRO A 8 34.65 -0.33 41.31
CA PRO A 8 34.16 0.85 40.62
C PRO A 8 32.61 0.86 40.57
N PRO A 9 31.99 2.05 40.53
CA PRO A 9 30.54 2.17 40.48
C PRO A 9 30.00 1.58 39.17
N PRO A 10 28.77 1.02 39.19
CA PRO A 10 28.17 0.43 38.01
C PRO A 10 27.95 1.49 36.93
N PRO A 11 28.06 1.12 35.63
CA PRO A 11 27.91 2.05 34.53
C PRO A 11 26.52 2.70 34.58
N THR A 12 26.51 4.03 34.60
CA THR A 12 25.33 4.87 34.50
C THR A 12 24.49 4.47 33.30
N SER A 13 23.18 4.35 33.55
CA SER A 13 22.12 4.01 32.61
C SER A 13 22.36 4.55 31.20
N SER A 14 22.48 3.60 30.25
CA SER A 14 22.34 3.81 28.82
C SER A 14 21.19 4.79 28.53
N THR A 15 21.53 6.01 28.12
CA THR A 15 20.57 6.92 27.50
C THR A 15 20.18 6.30 26.16
N ALA A 16 19.05 5.61 26.12
CA ALA A 16 18.48 5.10 24.87
C ALA A 16 18.42 6.26 23.86
N THR A 17 19.14 6.11 22.75
CA THR A 17 19.22 7.13 21.70
C THR A 17 17.80 7.32 21.16
N LYS A 18 17.21 8.49 21.39
CA LYS A 18 15.84 8.80 20.97
C LYS A 18 15.79 8.75 19.44
N ILE A 19 15.10 7.76 18.89
CA ILE A 19 14.95 7.58 17.44
C ILE A 19 14.23 8.83 16.90
N PRO A 20 14.76 9.51 15.86
CA PRO A 20 14.08 10.66 15.27
C PRO A 20 12.70 10.27 14.74
N GLN A 21 11.69 11.09 15.05
CA GLN A 21 10.31 10.90 14.62
C GLN A 21 9.84 12.12 13.83
N GLU A 22 9.13 11.88 12.74
CA GLU A 22 8.50 12.92 11.93
C GLU A 22 6.99 12.68 11.95
N ILE A 23 6.23 13.72 12.31
CA ILE A 23 4.77 13.68 12.34
C ILE A 23 4.25 14.42 11.11
N ILE A 24 3.31 13.81 10.40
CA ILE A 24 2.64 14.45 9.27
C ILE A 24 1.52 15.31 9.83
N SER A 25 1.58 16.61 9.55
CA SER A 25 0.57 17.59 9.96
C SER A 25 -0.69 17.47 9.12
N GLY A 26 -1.79 18.07 9.61
CA GLY A 26 -3.02 18.19 8.82
C GLY A 26 -2.84 18.94 7.50
N GLU A 27 -1.92 19.92 7.43
CA GLU A 27 -1.54 20.59 6.18
C GLU A 27 -0.93 19.60 5.18
N GLY A 28 -0.09 18.67 5.64
CA GLY A 28 0.44 17.61 4.80
C GLY A 28 -0.65 16.71 4.23
N MET A 29 -1.69 16.41 5.02
CA MET A 29 -2.86 15.66 4.55
C MET A 29 -3.72 16.46 3.55
N ALA A 30 -3.89 17.76 3.75
CA ALA A 30 -4.64 18.61 2.81
C ALA A 30 -4.00 18.61 1.40
N LEU A 31 -2.69 18.40 1.27
CA LEU A 31 -2.03 18.28 -0.03
C LEU A 31 -2.49 17.05 -0.82
N ILE A 32 -2.66 15.90 -0.16
CA ILE A 32 -3.12 14.68 -0.85
C ILE A 32 -4.59 14.82 -1.25
N ASP A 33 -5.43 15.43 -0.41
CA ASP A 33 -6.84 15.69 -0.71
C ASP A 33 -6.98 16.66 -1.90
N ALA A 34 -6.17 17.73 -1.94
CA ALA A 34 -6.13 18.65 -3.06
C ALA A 34 -5.67 17.97 -4.36
N ALA A 35 -4.69 17.06 -4.27
CA ALA A 35 -4.23 16.29 -5.41
C ALA A 35 -5.33 15.38 -5.98
N PHE A 36 -6.05 14.65 -5.12
CA PHE A 36 -7.19 13.83 -5.55
C PHE A 36 -8.32 14.67 -6.14
N ALA A 37 -8.66 15.80 -5.52
CA ALA A 37 -9.67 16.72 -6.04
C ALA A 37 -9.31 17.28 -7.43
N SER A 38 -8.04 17.62 -7.66
CA SER A 38 -7.53 18.09 -8.96
C SER A 38 -7.55 17.00 -10.03
N ALA A 39 -7.14 15.77 -9.68
CA ALA A 39 -7.18 14.62 -10.58
C ALA A 39 -8.64 14.30 -11.00
N ALA A 40 -9.57 14.32 -10.05
CA ALA A 40 -10.99 14.08 -10.30
C ALA A 40 -11.62 15.15 -11.22
N GLN A 41 -11.14 16.39 -11.19
CA GLN A 41 -11.57 17.45 -12.13
C GLN A 41 -11.00 17.20 -13.54
N SER A 42 -9.76 16.75 -13.63
CA SER A 42 -9.09 16.45 -14.91
C SER A 42 -9.78 15.31 -15.66
N LEU A 43 -10.29 14.30 -14.94
CA LEU A 43 -11.10 13.21 -15.54
C LEU A 43 -12.46 13.68 -16.05
N ARG A 44 -13.06 14.71 -15.44
CA ARG A 44 -14.34 15.28 -15.88
C ARG A 44 -14.18 16.25 -17.04
N ASN A 45 -13.05 16.95 -17.12
CA ASN A 45 -12.71 17.92 -18.16
C ASN A 45 -11.35 17.59 -18.82
N PRO A 46 -11.30 16.66 -19.79
CA PRO A 46 -10.05 16.27 -20.46
C PRO A 46 -9.41 17.40 -21.30
N SER A 47 -10.10 18.53 -21.50
CA SER A 47 -9.59 19.70 -22.22
C SER A 47 -8.50 20.48 -21.48
N CYS A 48 -8.17 20.13 -20.24
CA CYS A 48 -7.19 20.87 -19.42
C CYS A 48 -5.72 20.51 -19.73
N ILE A 49 -5.45 19.43 -20.47
CA ILE A 49 -4.10 19.08 -20.91
C ILE A 49 -3.77 19.85 -22.20
N GLN A 50 -3.70 21.18 -22.11
CA GLN A 50 -2.87 21.96 -23.03
C GLN A 50 -1.62 22.35 -22.25
N SER A 51 -0.60 21.49 -22.30
CA SER A 51 0.75 21.89 -21.99
C SER A 51 1.12 23.02 -22.96
N LYS A 52 1.09 24.26 -22.45
CA LYS A 52 1.70 25.41 -23.11
C LYS A 52 3.21 25.22 -23.05
N THR A 53 3.76 24.41 -23.95
CA THR A 53 5.17 24.44 -24.25
C THR A 53 5.42 25.66 -25.16
N PRO A 54 6.33 26.58 -24.81
CA PRO A 54 6.76 27.61 -25.75
C PRO A 54 7.54 26.93 -26.89
N LYS A 55 7.06 27.08 -28.14
CA LYS A 55 7.77 26.66 -29.35
C LYS A 55 9.15 27.33 -29.43
N PRO A 56 10.26 26.60 -29.59
CA PRO A 56 11.45 27.14 -30.22
C PRO A 56 11.23 27.10 -31.74
N THR A 57 11.28 28.27 -32.37
CA THR A 57 11.44 28.43 -33.81
C THR A 57 12.81 27.91 -34.25
N ALA A 58 12.84 26.82 -35.01
CA ALA A 58 13.95 26.48 -35.88
C ALA A 58 13.45 25.65 -37.06
N THR A 59 13.37 26.30 -38.21
CA THR A 59 13.42 25.73 -39.56
C THR A 59 14.57 24.72 -39.69
N VAL A 60 14.31 23.55 -40.30
CA VAL A 60 15.17 22.89 -41.31
C VAL A 60 14.46 21.63 -41.86
N SER A 61 14.36 21.64 -43.20
CA SER A 61 14.01 20.64 -44.23
C SER A 61 13.69 19.16 -43.90
N SER A 62 12.56 18.70 -44.44
CA SER A 62 12.35 17.36 -45.07
C SER A 62 12.63 17.48 -46.59
N PRO A 63 12.61 16.42 -47.46
CA PRO A 63 12.10 15.04 -47.28
C PRO A 63 12.93 13.91 -47.96
N ASP A 64 12.31 12.71 -48.06
CA ASP A 64 12.55 11.52 -48.94
C ASP A 64 13.11 10.26 -48.23
N ILE A 65 12.74 9.00 -48.56
CA ILE A 65 11.63 8.34 -49.27
C ILE A 65 11.75 6.82 -48.98
N GLU A 66 10.62 6.11 -48.89
CA GLU A 66 10.38 4.65 -49.08
C GLU A 66 11.19 3.56 -48.33
N ASP A 67 10.48 2.73 -47.55
CA ASP A 67 10.49 1.27 -47.79
C ASP A 67 9.14 0.65 -47.39
N SER A 68 8.67 -0.23 -48.27
CA SER A 68 7.34 -0.81 -48.35
C SER A 68 7.29 -2.19 -47.70
N GLY A 69 6.27 -2.44 -46.88
CA GLY A 69 5.95 -3.79 -46.39
C GLY A 69 4.47 -3.93 -46.13
N ARG A 70 3.72 -4.32 -47.17
CA ARG A 70 2.29 -4.69 -47.10
C ARG A 70 2.11 -5.96 -46.26
N VAL A 71 1.13 -5.93 -45.35
CA VAL A 71 0.34 -7.11 -44.96
C VAL A 71 -1.10 -6.64 -44.79
N ASP A 72 -1.97 -7.20 -45.62
CA ASP A 72 -3.40 -6.90 -45.69
C ASP A 72 -4.09 -7.27 -44.36
N TRP A 73 -4.73 -6.29 -43.72
CA TRP A 73 -5.65 -6.52 -42.60
C TRP A 73 -7.06 -6.20 -43.05
N ASP A 74 -7.83 -7.28 -43.24
CA ASP A 74 -9.22 -7.30 -43.62
C ASP A 74 -10.08 -6.38 -42.73
N SER A 75 -10.93 -5.58 -43.38
CA SER A 75 -11.68 -4.49 -42.78
C SER A 75 -12.96 -5.02 -42.14
N SER A 76 -12.97 -5.12 -40.81
CA SER A 76 -14.21 -5.22 -40.02
C SER A 76 -14.33 -4.00 -39.08
N PRO A 77 -15.50 -3.33 -39.01
CA PRO A 77 -15.63 -2.07 -38.28
C PRO A 77 -15.82 -2.34 -36.78
N LEU A 78 -14.72 -2.58 -36.08
CA LEU A 78 -14.72 -2.54 -34.62
C LEU A 78 -14.83 -1.08 -34.17
N LYS A 79 -15.95 -0.76 -33.52
CA LYS A 79 -16.28 0.51 -32.88
C LYS A 79 -15.05 1.10 -32.17
N LYS A 80 -14.52 2.21 -32.69
CA LYS A 80 -13.51 3.03 -32.03
C LYS A 80 -14.07 3.54 -30.69
N ARG A 81 -13.79 2.82 -29.60
CA ARG A 81 -13.67 3.48 -28.30
C ARG A 81 -12.33 4.20 -28.34
N ASN A 82 -12.35 5.53 -28.24
CA ASN A 82 -11.17 6.35 -28.03
C ASN A 82 -10.59 6.00 -26.65
N ILE A 83 -9.82 4.92 -26.58
CA ILE A 83 -8.99 4.58 -25.42
C ILE A 83 -7.65 5.23 -25.75
N GLY A 84 -7.34 6.34 -25.08
CA GLY A 84 -5.98 6.88 -25.09
C GLY A 84 -4.98 5.80 -24.62
N PRO A 85 -3.66 5.97 -24.83
CA PRO A 85 -2.70 4.94 -24.43
C PRO A 85 -2.94 4.58 -22.96
N ASP A 86 -3.28 3.31 -22.70
CA ASP A 86 -3.51 2.80 -21.35
C ASP A 86 -2.32 3.19 -20.47
N SER A 87 -2.58 3.85 -19.33
CA SER A 87 -1.49 4.22 -18.42
C SER A 87 -0.70 2.96 -18.03
N LEU A 88 0.60 3.09 -17.77
CA LEU A 88 1.42 1.92 -17.42
C LEU A 88 0.84 1.18 -16.21
N LEU A 89 0.38 1.92 -15.19
CA LEU A 89 -0.28 1.33 -14.05
C LEU A 89 -1.59 0.64 -14.44
N HIS A 90 -2.42 1.22 -15.33
CA HIS A 90 -3.60 0.53 -15.84
C HIS A 90 -3.22 -0.78 -16.54
N ARG A 91 -2.22 -0.77 -17.43
CA ARG A 91 -1.73 -1.96 -18.14
C ARG A 91 -1.21 -3.05 -17.21
N PHE A 92 -0.41 -2.68 -16.20
CA PHE A 92 0.26 -3.64 -15.31
C PHE A 92 -0.53 -3.98 -14.03
N ARG A 93 -1.61 -3.25 -13.74
CA ARG A 93 -2.47 -3.43 -12.57
C ARG A 93 -3.94 -3.67 -12.91
N GLN A 94 -4.30 -3.89 -14.17
CA GLN A 94 -5.70 -4.03 -14.60
C GLN A 94 -6.55 -5.03 -13.80
N LYS A 95 -5.93 -6.14 -13.35
CA LYS A 95 -6.59 -7.22 -12.59
C LYS A 95 -6.11 -7.34 -11.14
N ARG A 96 -5.43 -6.33 -10.62
CA ARG A 96 -4.95 -6.31 -9.24
C ARG A 96 -5.10 -4.92 -8.63
N SER A 97 -5.21 -4.85 -7.30
CA SER A 97 -5.17 -3.56 -6.63
C SER A 97 -3.85 -2.84 -6.90
N LEU A 98 -3.91 -1.52 -7.02
CA LEU A 98 -2.75 -0.65 -6.96
C LEU A 98 -2.14 -0.73 -5.55
N PHE A 99 -0.83 -0.93 -5.44
CA PHE A 99 -0.19 -0.89 -4.13
C PHE A 99 0.19 0.54 -3.76
N VAL A 100 0.18 0.87 -2.47
CA VAL A 100 0.72 2.16 -2.00
C VAL A 100 2.17 2.36 -2.47
N THR A 101 2.95 1.27 -2.55
CA THR A 101 4.31 1.30 -3.10
C THR A 101 4.37 1.63 -4.59
N ASP A 102 3.32 1.35 -5.37
CA ASP A 102 3.27 1.75 -6.79
C ASP A 102 3.17 3.28 -6.89
N ILE A 103 2.37 3.91 -6.02
CA ILE A 103 2.21 5.38 -5.96
C ILE A 103 3.52 6.04 -5.53
N THR A 104 4.12 5.55 -4.45
CA THR A 104 5.35 6.15 -3.93
C THR A 104 6.55 5.90 -4.86
N ALA A 105 6.64 4.75 -5.52
CA ALA A 105 7.69 4.53 -6.53
C ALA A 105 7.54 5.48 -7.72
N THR A 106 6.28 5.74 -8.15
CA THR A 106 6.01 6.67 -9.25
C THR A 106 6.38 8.11 -8.89
N ASP A 107 6.04 8.59 -7.67
CA ASP A 107 6.43 9.93 -7.19
C ASP A 107 7.95 10.09 -7.05
N TRP A 108 8.68 9.00 -6.79
CA TRP A 108 10.15 9.02 -6.75
C TRP A 108 10.76 9.17 -8.14
N CYS A 109 10.39 8.27 -9.07
CA CYS A 109 10.84 8.30 -10.45
C CYS A 109 9.89 7.49 -11.35
N GLU A 110 9.12 8.19 -12.18
CA GLU A 110 8.20 7.57 -13.14
C GLU A 110 8.92 6.62 -14.11
N LYS A 111 10.12 7.02 -14.57
CA LYS A 111 10.92 6.23 -15.53
C LYS A 111 11.48 4.96 -14.90
N GLU A 112 11.88 5.00 -13.63
CA GLU A 112 12.32 3.82 -12.88
C GLU A 112 11.16 2.86 -12.67
N THR A 113 9.97 3.38 -12.37
CA THR A 113 8.75 2.57 -12.23
C THR A 113 8.38 1.91 -13.55
N GLU A 114 8.40 2.64 -14.66
CA GLU A 114 8.20 2.08 -16.01
C GLU A 114 9.17 0.94 -16.29
N PHE A 115 10.47 1.15 -16.05
CA PHE A 115 11.49 0.12 -16.26
C PHE A 115 11.28 -1.09 -15.36
N SER A 116 10.94 -0.87 -14.09
CA SER A 116 10.65 -1.96 -13.15
C SER A 116 9.45 -2.79 -13.57
N LEU A 117 8.44 -2.16 -14.17
CA LEU A 117 7.26 -2.83 -14.69
C LEU A 117 7.54 -3.60 -15.99
N LEU A 118 8.38 -3.07 -16.87
CA LEU A 118 8.73 -3.67 -18.16
C LEU A 118 9.78 -4.79 -18.05
N PHE A 119 10.81 -4.58 -17.24
CA PHE A 119 12.01 -5.41 -17.21
C PHE A 119 12.24 -6.11 -15.86
N GLY A 120 11.35 -5.89 -14.90
CA GLY A 120 11.47 -6.41 -13.55
C GLY A 120 12.17 -5.43 -12.59
N GLY A 121 11.87 -5.58 -11.31
CA GLY A 121 12.39 -4.70 -10.26
C GLY A 121 13.88 -4.88 -9.99
N PRO A 122 14.50 -3.92 -9.27
CA PRO A 122 15.90 -4.00 -8.88
C PRO A 122 16.18 -5.23 -8.02
N LYS A 123 17.39 -5.78 -8.14
CA LYS A 123 17.84 -6.92 -7.32
C LYS A 123 17.90 -6.53 -5.84
N MET A 124 17.57 -7.47 -4.95
CA MET A 124 17.63 -7.23 -3.50
C MET A 124 19.07 -6.92 -3.04
N THR A 125 19.28 -5.70 -2.56
CA THR A 125 20.54 -5.27 -1.95
C THR A 125 20.68 -5.79 -0.52
N LYS A 126 21.90 -5.78 0.03
CA LYS A 126 22.16 -6.15 1.43
C LYS A 126 21.32 -5.30 2.40
N ALA A 127 21.28 -3.99 2.18
CA ALA A 127 20.49 -3.06 2.99
C ALA A 127 18.98 -3.36 2.95
N ILE A 128 18.43 -3.73 1.78
CA ILE A 128 17.00 -4.12 1.68
C ILE A 128 16.75 -5.40 2.49
N LYS A 129 17.62 -6.40 2.39
CA LYS A 129 17.49 -7.67 3.14
C LYS A 129 17.56 -7.46 4.65
N GLU A 130 18.50 -6.64 5.11
CA GLU A 130 18.64 -6.29 6.53
C GLU A 130 17.42 -5.51 7.04
N GLY A 131 16.91 -4.58 6.22
CA GLY A 131 15.66 -3.87 6.50
C GLY A 131 14.48 -4.83 6.66
N SER A 132 14.26 -5.72 5.68
CA SER A 132 13.19 -6.72 5.74
C SER A 132 13.35 -7.67 6.94
N ALA A 133 14.58 -8.06 7.30
CA ALA A 133 14.83 -8.89 8.47
C ALA A 133 14.45 -8.16 9.78
N ARG A 134 14.71 -6.86 9.87
CA ARG A 134 14.32 -6.05 11.03
C ARG A 134 12.80 -5.92 11.15
N HIS A 135 12.07 -5.70 10.04
CA HIS A 135 10.60 -5.70 10.07
C HIS A 135 10.04 -7.06 10.50
N LEU A 136 10.61 -8.16 10.00
CA LEU A 136 10.20 -9.51 10.39
C LEU A 136 10.44 -9.78 11.89
N GLU A 137 11.53 -9.26 12.46
CA GLU A 137 11.79 -9.33 13.90
C GLU A 137 10.74 -8.55 14.68
N LEU A 138 10.43 -7.31 14.26
CA LEU A 138 9.39 -6.47 14.87
C LEU A 138 8.01 -7.11 14.79
N GLU A 139 7.66 -7.74 13.66
CA GLU A 139 6.41 -8.47 13.45
C GLU A 139 6.25 -9.60 14.47
N LYS A 140 7.31 -10.41 14.64
CA LYS A 140 7.35 -11.56 15.57
C LYS A 140 7.21 -11.16 17.04
N GLU A 141 7.46 -9.91 17.40
CA GLU A 141 7.20 -9.40 18.77
C GLU A 141 5.71 -9.50 19.14
N LEU A 142 4.81 -9.44 18.15
CA LEU A 142 3.37 -9.36 18.38
C LEU A 142 2.57 -10.47 17.69
N ILE A 143 3.04 -10.93 16.54
CA ILE A 143 2.30 -11.82 15.65
C ILE A 143 3.09 -13.12 15.50
N ILE A 144 2.43 -14.23 15.85
CA ILE A 144 2.95 -15.57 15.57
C ILE A 144 2.42 -15.98 14.20
N ASN A 145 3.28 -15.93 13.19
CA ASN A 145 2.91 -16.28 11.82
C ASN A 145 2.84 -17.80 11.66
N GLU A 146 1.63 -18.34 11.56
CA GLU A 146 1.37 -19.70 11.08
C GLU A 146 1.24 -19.69 9.56
N LYS A 147 2.04 -20.52 8.88
CA LYS A 147 1.90 -20.71 7.43
C LYS A 147 0.71 -21.63 7.17
N VAL A 148 -0.39 -21.06 6.73
CA VAL A 148 -1.57 -21.82 6.31
C VAL A 148 -1.48 -22.11 4.81
N PRO A 149 -1.59 -23.37 4.37
CA PRO A 149 -1.62 -23.69 2.95
C PRO A 149 -2.86 -23.06 2.30
N VAL A 150 -2.68 -22.46 1.13
CA VAL A 150 -3.74 -21.83 0.33
C VAL A 150 -3.81 -22.50 -1.03
N LYS A 151 -5.03 -22.77 -1.52
CA LYS A 151 -5.32 -23.49 -2.76
C LYS A 151 -5.94 -22.60 -3.83
N SER A 152 -6.49 -21.44 -3.46
CA SER A 152 -7.14 -20.51 -4.39
C SER A 152 -6.97 -19.04 -3.98
N ASP A 153 -7.29 -18.12 -4.90
CA ASP A 153 -7.29 -16.68 -4.63
C ASP A 153 -8.33 -16.29 -3.58
N GLU A 154 -9.47 -16.99 -3.52
CA GLU A 154 -10.46 -16.80 -2.46
C GLU A 154 -9.87 -17.10 -1.08
N GLU A 155 -9.05 -18.15 -0.94
CA GLU A 155 -8.40 -18.47 0.34
C GLU A 155 -7.31 -17.45 0.69
N VAL A 156 -6.58 -16.94 -0.30
CA VAL A 156 -5.61 -15.84 -0.09
C VAL A 156 -6.32 -14.61 0.47
N TRP A 157 -7.48 -14.25 -0.09
CA TRP A 157 -8.27 -13.13 0.41
C TRP A 157 -8.91 -13.42 1.77
N ALA A 158 -9.45 -14.61 1.98
CA ALA A 158 -9.98 -15.03 3.28
C ALA A 158 -8.91 -14.91 4.37
N LEU A 159 -7.68 -15.35 4.10
CA LEU A 159 -6.56 -15.20 5.03
C LEU A 159 -6.17 -13.72 5.25
N ASN A 160 -6.19 -12.89 4.22
CA ASN A 160 -5.95 -11.45 4.37
C ASN A 160 -7.00 -10.80 5.29
N PHE A 161 -8.29 -11.10 5.10
CA PHE A 161 -9.36 -10.59 5.95
C PHE A 161 -9.30 -11.14 7.37
N LEU A 162 -8.96 -12.42 7.52
CA LEU A 162 -8.73 -13.05 8.81
C LEU A 162 -7.61 -12.34 9.57
N ASN A 163 -6.46 -12.13 8.92
CA ASN A 163 -5.33 -11.39 9.49
C ASN A 163 -5.71 -9.96 9.85
N PHE A 164 -6.55 -9.31 9.03
CA PHE A 164 -7.08 -7.98 9.34
C PHE A 164 -7.95 -7.99 10.61
N ILE A 165 -8.90 -8.92 10.75
CA ILE A 165 -9.75 -9.04 11.94
C ILE A 165 -8.91 -9.33 13.18
N VAL A 166 -7.95 -10.25 13.08
CA VAL A 166 -7.02 -10.57 14.18
C VAL A 166 -6.21 -9.34 14.56
N GLY A 167 -5.67 -8.60 13.59
CA GLY A 167 -4.92 -7.37 13.82
C GLY A 167 -5.79 -6.26 14.46
N ALA A 168 -7.04 -6.10 14.02
CA ALA A 168 -7.99 -5.18 14.63
C ALA A 168 -8.31 -5.55 16.09
N ASN A 169 -8.54 -6.83 16.37
CA ASN A 169 -8.76 -7.33 17.74
C ASN A 169 -7.52 -7.13 18.62
N GLN A 170 -6.31 -7.33 18.07
CA GLN A 170 -5.06 -7.02 18.76
C GLN A 170 -4.92 -5.53 19.06
N LEU A 171 -5.25 -4.67 18.10
CA LEU A 171 -5.25 -3.21 18.29
C LEU A 171 -6.20 -2.79 19.41
N MET A 172 -7.41 -3.37 19.45
CA MET A 172 -8.41 -3.06 20.48
C MET A 172 -8.03 -3.57 21.88
N SER A 173 -7.43 -4.76 21.97
CA SER A 173 -7.09 -5.40 23.26
C SER A 173 -5.75 -4.95 23.82
N LYS A 174 -4.71 -4.86 22.97
CA LYS A 174 -3.32 -4.56 23.36
C LYS A 174 -2.93 -3.11 23.08
N GLY A 175 -3.79 -2.34 22.41
CA GLY A 175 -3.48 -0.96 22.00
C GLY A 175 -2.47 -0.86 20.86
N ARG A 176 -2.10 -1.98 20.21
CA ARG A 176 -1.13 -2.00 19.12
C ARG A 176 -1.30 -3.22 18.20
N THR A 177 -1.07 -3.04 16.90
CA THR A 177 -0.88 -4.12 15.91
C THR A 177 0.22 -3.77 14.91
N ARG A 178 0.73 -4.75 14.16
CA ARG A 178 1.81 -4.59 13.18
C ARG A 178 1.48 -5.29 11.85
N GLU A 179 2.14 -4.86 10.79
CA GLU A 179 2.12 -5.49 9.46
C GLU A 179 0.69 -5.71 8.91
N LEU A 180 -0.23 -4.78 9.24
CA LEU A 180 -1.65 -4.90 8.94
C LEU A 180 -1.89 -4.60 7.46
N LYS A 181 -2.33 -5.63 6.73
CA LYS A 181 -2.73 -5.46 5.33
C LYS A 181 -4.11 -4.80 5.27
N VAL A 182 -4.20 -3.70 4.54
CA VAL A 182 -5.42 -2.94 4.31
C VAL A 182 -5.75 -2.92 2.82
N VAL A 183 -7.02 -3.07 2.47
CA VAL A 183 -7.53 -2.96 1.10
C VAL A 183 -8.72 -2.03 1.11
N GLY A 184 -8.83 -1.13 0.15
CA GLY A 184 -9.94 -0.18 0.07
C GLY A 184 -10.16 0.30 -1.35
N PHE A 185 -11.33 0.87 -1.58
CA PHE A 185 -11.73 1.40 -2.87
C PHE A 185 -11.68 2.93 -2.81
N VAL A 186 -10.69 3.51 -3.49
CA VAL A 186 -10.33 4.93 -3.39
C VAL A 186 -10.32 5.55 -4.78
N GLU A 187 -11.07 6.63 -4.98
CA GLU A 187 -11.14 7.36 -6.26
C GLU A 187 -11.38 6.47 -7.49
N GLY A 188 -12.22 5.44 -7.35
CA GLY A 188 -12.55 4.53 -8.45
C GLY A 188 -11.54 3.39 -8.67
N ILE A 189 -10.53 3.25 -7.81
CA ILE A 189 -9.46 2.25 -7.95
C ILE A 189 -9.32 1.44 -6.65
N TRP A 190 -9.12 0.13 -6.79
CA TRP A 190 -8.75 -0.72 -5.65
C TRP A 190 -7.30 -0.46 -5.24
N MET A 191 -7.10 -0.12 -3.97
CA MET A 191 -5.79 0.13 -3.38
C MET A 191 -5.51 -0.85 -2.24
N THR A 192 -4.26 -1.32 -2.17
CA THR A 192 -3.79 -2.18 -1.07
C THR A 192 -2.53 -1.59 -0.44
N GLY A 193 -2.47 -1.62 0.89
CA GLY A 193 -1.33 -1.21 1.68
C GLY A 193 -0.97 -2.24 2.74
N LYS A 194 0.24 -2.16 3.29
CA LYS A 194 0.67 -2.92 4.46
C LYS A 194 1.23 -1.92 5.47
N ILE A 195 0.47 -1.67 6.53
CA ILE A 195 0.82 -0.69 7.56
C ILE A 195 1.74 -1.36 8.56
N ASP A 196 2.96 -0.85 8.72
CA ASP A 196 3.98 -1.42 9.60
C ASP A 196 3.51 -1.54 11.05
N GLU A 197 2.93 -0.48 11.61
CA GLU A 197 2.48 -0.45 13.00
C GLU A 197 1.32 0.54 13.19
N ILE A 198 0.33 0.13 13.99
CA ILE A 198 -0.77 1.00 14.43
C ILE A 198 -0.79 0.97 15.95
N ARG A 199 -0.86 2.15 16.57
CA ARG A 199 -0.92 2.33 18.02
C ARG A 199 -2.17 3.09 18.42
N VAL A 200 -2.83 2.66 19.48
CA VAL A 200 -3.85 3.47 20.16
C VAL A 200 -3.13 4.33 21.18
N LEU A 201 -3.28 5.64 21.06
CA LEU A 201 -2.83 6.59 22.07
C LEU A 201 -4.05 7.13 22.82
N LEU A 202 -3.83 7.40 24.11
CA LEU A 202 -4.80 8.03 24.99
C LEU A 202 -4.34 9.46 25.24
N THR A 203 -5.15 10.45 24.87
CA THR A 203 -4.96 11.85 25.30
C THR A 203 -6.21 12.27 26.06
N GLY A 204 -6.08 12.38 27.39
CA GLY A 204 -7.23 12.59 28.27
C GLY A 204 -8.24 11.44 28.17
N SER A 205 -9.47 11.76 27.78
CA SER A 205 -10.56 10.79 27.56
C SER A 205 -10.64 10.24 26.13
N GLU A 206 -9.90 10.82 25.19
CA GLU A 206 -10.00 10.46 23.77
C GLU A 206 -8.98 9.37 23.39
N ARG A 207 -9.44 8.45 22.53
CA ARG A 207 -8.60 7.40 21.94
C ARG A 207 -8.42 7.70 20.45
N TYR A 208 -7.17 7.82 20.00
CA TYR A 208 -6.87 7.96 18.58
C TYR A 208 -5.87 6.89 18.13
N ALA A 209 -6.07 6.39 16.92
CA ALA A 209 -5.13 5.51 16.26
C ALA A 209 -4.04 6.33 15.56
N THR A 210 -2.78 5.98 15.79
CA THR A 210 -1.62 6.55 15.10
C THR A 210 -0.99 5.46 14.25
N LEU A 211 -0.87 5.73 12.95
CA LEU A 211 -0.12 4.90 12.02
C LEU A 211 1.37 5.25 12.15
N VAL A 212 2.24 4.24 12.16
CA VAL A 212 3.68 4.40 12.32
C VAL A 212 4.39 3.55 11.26
N GLU A 213 5.18 4.21 10.41
CA GLU A 213 6.10 3.54 9.47
C GLU A 213 7.51 3.56 10.04
N THR A 214 8.17 2.40 10.05
CA THR A 214 9.57 2.29 10.48
C THR A 214 10.46 2.16 9.26
N LYS A 215 11.48 3.01 9.15
CA LYS A 215 12.49 2.89 8.09
C LYS A 215 13.85 2.53 8.67
N THR A 216 14.47 1.50 8.12
CA THR A 216 15.86 1.12 8.45
C THR A 216 16.85 1.89 7.59
N ARG A 217 17.99 2.25 8.18
CA ARG A 217 19.06 3.01 7.52
C ARG A 217 20.41 2.44 7.90
N GLU A 218 21.30 2.34 6.94
CA GLU A 218 22.71 1.96 7.17
C GLU A 218 23.47 3.09 7.87
N GLN A 219 23.23 4.33 7.45
CA GLN A 219 23.87 5.51 8.00
C GLN A 219 23.07 6.11 9.15
N ARG A 220 23.77 6.53 10.22
CA ARG A 220 23.23 7.30 11.36
C ARG A 220 22.97 8.78 11.01
N LYS A 221 22.53 9.06 9.78
CA LYS A 221 22.14 10.38 9.30
C LYS A 221 20.71 10.31 8.79
N LEU A 222 19.95 11.38 9.06
CA LEU A 222 18.59 11.51 8.55
C LEU A 222 18.57 11.40 7.01
N PRO A 223 17.52 10.79 6.45
CA PRO A 223 17.28 10.81 5.02
C PRO A 223 17.22 12.24 4.49
N GLY A 224 17.68 12.43 3.25
CA GLY A 224 17.48 13.69 2.54
C GLY A 224 16.00 13.92 2.25
N GLU A 225 15.67 15.16 1.90
CA GLU A 225 14.27 15.57 1.71
C GLU A 225 13.48 14.75 0.68
N PRO A 226 14.05 14.33 -0.47
CA PRO A 226 13.34 13.45 -1.40
C PRO A 226 12.89 12.13 -0.76
N GLN A 227 13.74 11.51 0.07
CA GLN A 227 13.43 10.24 0.73
C GLN A 227 12.37 10.42 1.82
N ARG A 228 12.43 11.55 2.54
CA ARG A 228 11.41 11.91 3.55
C ARG A 228 10.07 12.19 2.90
N ARG A 229 10.04 12.91 1.77
CA ARG A 229 8.84 13.14 0.96
C ARG A 229 8.17 11.82 0.58
N ASN A 230 8.95 10.84 0.13
CA ASN A 230 8.42 9.53 -0.23
C ASN A 230 7.76 8.80 0.97
N GLY A 231 8.42 8.82 2.13
CA GLY A 231 7.87 8.26 3.37
C GLY A 231 6.61 9.00 3.85
N ARG A 232 6.56 10.33 3.69
CA ARG A 232 5.36 11.11 3.99
C ARG A 232 4.19 10.74 3.06
N LEU A 233 4.43 10.65 1.76
CA LEU A 233 3.40 10.22 0.80
C LEU A 233 2.87 8.83 1.12
N GLN A 234 3.75 7.89 1.46
CA GLN A 234 3.36 6.54 1.88
C GLN A 234 2.37 6.58 3.05
N MET A 235 2.70 7.35 4.09
CA MET A 235 1.88 7.50 5.28
C MET A 235 0.56 8.24 5.03
N MET A 236 0.56 9.25 4.15
CA MET A 236 -0.67 9.91 3.71
C MET A 236 -1.59 8.91 2.99
N CYS A 237 -1.06 8.08 2.08
CA CYS A 237 -1.84 7.05 1.41
C CYS A 237 -2.40 6.02 2.41
N TYR A 238 -1.61 5.58 3.40
CA TYR A 238 -2.11 4.68 4.44
C TYR A 238 -3.20 5.32 5.29
N LYS A 239 -3.06 6.59 5.66
CA LYS A 239 -4.09 7.31 6.41
C LYS A 239 -5.38 7.43 5.60
N TYR A 240 -5.28 7.81 4.33
CA TYR A 240 -6.44 7.91 3.43
C TYR A 240 -7.14 6.55 3.26
N LEU A 241 -6.37 5.48 3.06
CA LEU A 241 -6.90 4.12 2.93
C LEU A 241 -7.57 3.63 4.22
N TRP A 242 -6.97 3.94 5.37
CA TRP A 242 -7.53 3.64 6.68
C TRP A 242 -8.84 4.40 6.93
N ASP A 243 -8.89 5.69 6.64
CA ASP A 243 -10.10 6.50 6.82
C ASP A 243 -11.23 6.00 5.91
N SER A 244 -10.91 5.65 4.66
CA SER A 244 -11.87 5.05 3.72
C SER A 244 -12.42 3.71 4.21
N LEU A 245 -11.62 2.92 4.95
CA LEU A 245 -12.07 1.67 5.55
C LEU A 245 -13.01 1.89 6.75
N VAL A 246 -12.74 2.93 7.54
CA VAL A 246 -13.55 3.26 8.73
C VAL A 246 -14.89 3.91 8.38
N ASP A 247 -15.00 4.58 7.24
CA ASP A 247 -16.24 5.25 6.77
C ASP A 247 -17.33 4.28 6.26
N ASP A 248 -17.17 2.96 6.47
CA ASP A 248 -18.16 1.87 6.32
C ASP A 248 -18.85 1.78 4.93
N LYS A 249 -18.05 1.93 3.86
CA LYS A 249 -18.49 1.89 2.45
C LYS A 249 -17.78 0.85 1.60
N PHE A 250 -17.34 -0.27 2.18
CA PHE A 250 -16.61 -1.29 1.40
C PHE A 250 -17.50 -1.89 0.29
N PRO A 251 -17.22 -1.64 -1.01
CA PRO A 251 -18.11 -2.02 -2.10
C PRO A 251 -17.90 -3.49 -2.44
N LEU A 252 -18.54 -4.34 -1.65
CA LEU A 252 -18.27 -5.77 -1.65
C LEU A 252 -18.59 -6.48 -2.97
N GLU A 253 -19.74 -6.20 -3.59
CA GLU A 253 -20.10 -6.83 -4.86
C GLU A 253 -19.03 -6.49 -5.93
N PHE A 254 -18.62 -5.22 -5.97
CA PHE A 254 -17.56 -4.75 -6.85
C PHE A 254 -16.19 -5.37 -6.53
N PHE A 255 -15.93 -5.70 -5.26
CA PHE A 255 -14.71 -6.40 -4.85
C PHE A 255 -14.66 -7.80 -5.47
N PHE A 256 -15.72 -8.59 -5.33
CA PHE A 256 -15.77 -9.94 -5.93
C PHE A 256 -15.62 -9.88 -7.45
N ASP A 257 -16.33 -8.95 -8.10
CA ASP A 257 -16.26 -8.79 -9.56
C ASP A 257 -14.85 -8.40 -10.02
N PHE A 258 -14.24 -7.39 -9.38
CA PHE A 258 -12.93 -6.89 -9.77
C PHE A 258 -11.83 -7.96 -9.60
N PHE A 259 -11.85 -8.70 -8.50
CA PHE A 259 -10.88 -9.77 -8.23
C PHE A 259 -11.29 -11.12 -8.82
N SER A 260 -12.42 -11.19 -9.56
CA SER A 260 -12.94 -12.43 -10.15
C SER A 260 -13.13 -13.58 -9.15
N LEU A 261 -13.55 -13.24 -7.93
CA LEU A 261 -13.69 -14.16 -6.81
C LEU A 261 -15.12 -14.72 -6.72
N LYS A 262 -15.26 -15.95 -6.25
CA LYS A 262 -16.58 -16.58 -6.03
C LYS A 262 -17.12 -16.27 -4.62
N PRO A 263 -18.25 -15.56 -4.46
CA PRO A 263 -18.79 -15.22 -3.14
C PRO A 263 -19.14 -16.45 -2.28
N ASN A 264 -19.58 -17.54 -2.92
CA ASN A 264 -19.99 -18.77 -2.26
C ASN A 264 -18.90 -19.85 -2.27
N TYR A 265 -17.63 -19.46 -2.42
CA TYR A 265 -16.51 -20.40 -2.34
C TYR A 265 -16.46 -21.05 -0.96
N MET A 266 -16.31 -22.38 -0.93
CA MET A 266 -16.15 -23.15 0.30
C MET A 266 -14.67 -23.21 0.66
N LEU A 267 -14.32 -22.60 1.79
CA LEU A 267 -12.96 -22.61 2.32
C LEU A 267 -12.55 -24.03 2.74
N SER A 268 -11.26 -24.34 2.59
CA SER A 268 -10.70 -25.60 3.04
C SER A 268 -10.67 -25.73 4.56
N SER A 269 -10.61 -26.98 5.04
CA SER A 269 -10.55 -27.28 6.49
C SER A 269 -9.39 -26.58 7.18
N GLU A 270 -8.25 -26.47 6.51
CA GLU A 270 -7.06 -25.79 7.05
C GLU A 270 -7.33 -24.31 7.37
N ILE A 271 -8.07 -23.62 6.50
CA ILE A 271 -8.46 -22.21 6.71
C ILE A 271 -9.50 -22.11 7.83
N ILE A 272 -10.49 -22.99 7.84
CA ILE A 272 -11.56 -23.00 8.85
C ILE A 272 -10.98 -23.27 10.25
N GLU A 273 -10.06 -24.23 10.37
CA GLU A 273 -9.34 -24.52 11.62
C GLU A 273 -8.53 -23.30 12.08
N ASN A 274 -7.87 -22.60 11.16
CA ASN A 274 -7.11 -21.38 11.48
C ASN A 274 -8.03 -20.23 11.96
N MET A 275 -9.21 -20.08 11.36
CA MET A 275 -10.23 -19.12 11.81
C MET A 275 -10.70 -19.45 13.22
N ALA A 276 -10.98 -20.72 13.50
CA ALA A 276 -11.43 -21.17 14.81
C ALA A 276 -10.35 -20.94 15.89
N LYS A 277 -9.08 -21.26 15.61
CA LYS A 277 -7.94 -20.95 16.50
C LYS A 277 -7.83 -19.45 16.81
N SER A 278 -8.16 -18.61 15.83
CA SER A 278 -8.12 -17.15 15.96
C SER A 278 -9.34 -16.58 16.69
N GLY A 279 -10.24 -17.42 17.21
CA GLY A 279 -11.43 -17.00 17.96
C GLY A 279 -12.56 -16.46 17.08
N ILE A 280 -12.53 -16.73 15.78
CA ILE A 280 -13.59 -16.36 14.85
C ILE A 280 -14.47 -17.58 14.63
N ALA A 281 -15.77 -17.45 14.88
CA ALA A 281 -16.72 -18.56 14.77
C ALA A 281 -16.68 -19.19 13.37
N SER A 282 -16.67 -20.52 13.31
CA SER A 282 -16.66 -21.30 12.05
C SER A 282 -17.92 -21.10 11.20
N GLU A 283 -18.97 -20.47 11.76
CA GLU A 283 -20.19 -20.07 11.06
C GLU A 283 -20.03 -18.78 10.24
N VAL A 284 -18.84 -18.17 10.21
CA VAL A 284 -18.50 -17.17 9.20
C VAL A 284 -18.37 -17.89 7.85
N ARG A 285 -19.53 -18.28 7.30
CA ARG A 285 -19.71 -18.21 5.86
C ARG A 285 -19.29 -16.80 5.47
N ILE A 286 -18.56 -16.64 4.38
CA ILE A 286 -18.54 -15.35 3.66
C ILE A 286 -19.94 -15.14 3.04
N ALA A 287 -21.00 -15.30 3.84
CA ALA A 287 -22.37 -14.99 3.51
C ALA A 287 -22.59 -13.57 4.03
N LEU A 288 -22.14 -12.62 3.22
CA LEU A 288 -22.45 -11.22 3.39
C LEU A 288 -23.93 -11.09 3.08
N LYS A 289 -24.76 -11.19 4.13
CA LYS A 289 -26.21 -11.05 4.02
C LYS A 289 -26.49 -9.71 3.34
N LYS A 290 -27.10 -9.77 2.16
CA LYS A 290 -27.77 -8.61 1.55
C LYS A 290 -28.70 -8.04 2.62
N LYS A 291 -28.36 -6.86 3.17
CA LYS A 291 -29.32 -6.08 3.92
C LYS A 291 -30.33 -5.61 2.88
N LYS A 292 -31.45 -6.33 2.74
CA LYS A 292 -32.61 -5.81 2.01
C LYS A 292 -33.03 -4.55 2.74
N VAL A 293 -32.75 -3.41 2.12
CA VAL A 293 -33.40 -2.15 2.48
C VAL A 293 -34.85 -2.33 2.02
N HIS A 294 -35.77 -2.34 2.98
CA HIS A 294 -37.19 -2.16 2.74
C HIS A 294 -37.49 -0.68 2.59
#